data_AF-A0A4R9JM47-F1
#
_entry.id   AF-A0A4R9JM47-F1
#
_cell.length_a   1.000
_cell.length_b   1.000
_cell.length_c   1.000
_cell.angle_alpha   90.00
_cell.angle_beta   90.00
_cell.angle_gamma   90.00
#
_symmetry.space_group_name_H-M   'P 1'
#
loop_
_entity.id
_entity.type
_entity.pdbx_description
1 polymer ?
#
loop_
_entity_poly.entity_id
_entity_poly.type
_entity_poly.pdbx_seq_one_letter_code
_entity_poly.pdbx_strand_id
1 'polypeptide(L)'
;EYTDMFIMGIGTNTLGYGHPEVDEAVIKTVSNGNMSTFNCPEEVYLAERLIELHPWADMVRFARTGGEANAISIRIARAASKKDKVAICGYHGWHDWYLSANLAEDDSLSGHLLPGLNPNGVPKNLRGTVFPFQYNRFEELESLVNTQDIGVIKMEVWRSRGPENGCGQRGGGWGGGGGVGVGGGGG
;
A
#
# COMPACT_ATOMS: atom_id res chain seq x y z
N GLU A 1 -19.95 16.17 23.93
CA GLU A 1 -20.25 15.34 22.74
C GLU A 1 -19.76 16.10 21.51
N TYR A 2 -19.18 15.41 20.53
CA TYR A 2 -18.68 15.99 19.28
C TYR A 2 -19.16 15.13 18.11
N THR A 3 -19.60 15.75 17.01
CA THR A 3 -19.95 15.05 15.76
C THR A 3 -18.73 15.01 14.84
N ASP A 4 -18.22 13.82 14.55
CA ASP A 4 -17.20 13.62 13.52
C ASP A 4 -17.88 13.50 12.16
N MET A 5 -17.69 14.52 11.32
CA MET A 5 -18.27 14.59 9.97
C MET A 5 -17.23 14.38 8.87
N PHE A 6 -15.97 14.05 9.23
CA PHE A 6 -14.86 14.12 8.27
C PHE A 6 -13.89 12.94 8.35
N ILE A 7 -13.19 12.74 9.47
CA ILE A 7 -11.98 11.90 9.49
C ILE A 7 -12.31 10.45 9.83
N MET A 8 -13.29 10.20 10.70
CA MET A 8 -13.80 8.86 11.01
C MET A 8 -12.68 7.83 11.26
N GLY A 9 -11.79 8.14 12.21
CA GLY A 9 -10.63 7.28 12.51
C GLY A 9 -9.63 7.16 11.34
N ILE A 10 -9.45 8.22 10.55
CA ILE A 10 -8.61 8.23 9.34
C ILE A 10 -9.15 7.20 8.32
N GLY A 11 -10.46 7.21 8.13
CA GLY A 11 -11.19 6.35 7.21
C GLY A 11 -11.49 4.94 7.72
N THR A 12 -10.92 4.53 8.87
CA THR A 12 -11.11 3.16 9.41
C THR A 12 -12.53 2.88 9.90
N ASN A 13 -13.25 3.91 10.37
CA ASN A 13 -14.59 3.78 10.93
C ASN A 13 -15.67 4.13 9.89
N THR A 14 -15.64 3.45 8.74
CA THR A 14 -16.57 3.71 7.62
C THR A 14 -18.04 3.51 8.01
N LEU A 15 -18.33 2.63 8.97
CA LEU A 15 -19.68 2.35 9.48
C LEU A 15 -20.08 3.22 10.69
N GLY A 16 -19.25 4.17 11.10
CA GLY A 16 -19.44 4.90 12.36
C GLY A 16 -18.71 4.28 13.55
N TYR A 17 -18.79 4.94 14.70
CA TYR A 17 -18.21 4.47 15.96
C TYR A 17 -19.23 3.57 16.69
N GLY A 18 -18.78 2.43 17.23
CA GLY A 18 -19.63 1.52 18.02
C GLY A 18 -20.77 0.88 17.22
N HIS A 19 -20.48 0.44 15.99
CA HIS A 19 -21.49 -0.17 15.13
C HIS A 19 -21.97 -1.50 15.75
N PRO A 20 -23.26 -1.65 16.11
CA PRO A 20 -23.72 -2.76 16.95
C PRO A 20 -23.37 -4.16 16.43
N GLU A 21 -23.49 -4.37 15.11
CA GLU A 21 -23.15 -5.65 14.47
C GLU A 21 -21.65 -5.98 14.56
N VAL A 22 -20.78 -4.96 14.46
CA VAL A 22 -19.33 -5.14 14.54
C VAL A 22 -18.94 -5.45 15.98
N ASP A 23 -19.47 -4.67 16.92
CA ASP A 23 -19.18 -4.86 18.35
C ASP A 23 -19.68 -6.23 18.84
N GLU A 24 -20.87 -6.66 18.44
CA GLU A 24 -21.40 -7.99 18.78
C GLU A 24 -20.51 -9.11 18.23
N ALA A 25 -20.07 -9.02 16.98
CA ALA A 25 -19.16 -10.00 16.38
C ALA A 25 -17.79 -10.06 17.11
N VAL A 26 -17.24 -8.90 17.50
CA VAL A 26 -15.99 -8.81 18.26
C VAL A 26 -16.16 -9.41 19.66
N ILE A 27 -17.21 -9.04 20.40
CA ILE A 27 -17.50 -9.56 21.75
C ILE A 27 -17.65 -11.08 21.73
N LYS A 28 -18.38 -11.61 20.74
CA LYS A 28 -18.53 -13.06 20.55
C LYS A 28 -17.18 -13.74 20.29
N THR A 29 -16.35 -13.16 19.43
CA THR A 29 -15.00 -13.68 19.13
C THR A 29 -14.11 -13.69 20.37
N VAL A 30 -14.11 -12.60 21.15
CA VAL A 30 -13.35 -12.51 22.41
C VAL A 30 -13.80 -13.59 23.39
N SER A 31 -15.11 -13.83 23.51
CA SER A 31 -15.67 -14.83 24.41
C SER A 31 -15.31 -16.27 24.02
N ASN A 32 -15.11 -16.53 22.72
CA ASN A 32 -14.73 -17.85 22.19
C ASN A 32 -13.22 -18.10 22.16
N GLY A 33 -12.41 -17.06 22.40
CA GLY A 33 -10.96 -17.08 22.20
C GLY A 33 -10.58 -16.37 20.90
N ASN A 34 -9.82 -15.27 21.02
CA ASN A 34 -9.53 -14.35 19.92
C ASN A 34 -8.19 -14.61 19.22
N MET A 35 -7.45 -15.65 19.61
CA MET A 35 -6.16 -15.97 19.02
C MET A 35 -5.82 -17.45 19.19
N SER A 36 -5.31 -18.06 18.12
CA SER A 36 -4.77 -19.41 18.14
C SER A 36 -3.54 -19.50 17.21
N THR A 37 -2.73 -20.54 17.36
CA THR A 37 -1.63 -20.83 16.43
C THR A 37 -2.07 -21.60 15.18
N PHE A 38 -3.35 -21.98 15.11
CA PHE A 38 -3.93 -22.67 13.96
C PHE A 38 -4.63 -21.67 13.03
N ASN A 39 -4.75 -22.04 11.76
CA ASN A 39 -5.53 -21.27 10.79
C ASN A 39 -7.00 -21.29 11.22
N CYS A 40 -7.60 -20.11 11.31
CA CYS A 40 -9.00 -19.97 11.69
C CYS A 40 -9.91 -19.94 10.45
N PRO A 41 -11.10 -20.57 10.47
CA PRO A 41 -12.05 -20.50 9.36
C PRO A 41 -12.41 -19.07 8.95
N GLU A 42 -12.43 -18.13 9.89
CA GLU A 42 -12.72 -16.72 9.67
C GLU A 42 -11.67 -16.04 8.79
N GLU A 43 -10.39 -16.44 8.88
CA GLU A 43 -9.31 -15.94 8.01
C GLU A 43 -9.53 -16.36 6.56
N VAL A 44 -9.94 -17.63 6.35
CA VAL A 44 -10.25 -18.17 5.01
C VAL A 44 -11.45 -17.46 4.41
N TYR A 45 -12.54 -17.34 5.18
CA TYR A 45 -13.74 -16.63 4.75
C TYR A 45 -13.44 -15.18 4.35
N LEU A 46 -12.65 -14.46 5.15
CA LEU A 46 -12.27 -13.09 4.82
C LEU A 46 -11.38 -13.03 3.55
N ALA A 47 -10.47 -13.98 3.38
CA ALA A 47 -9.62 -14.05 2.19
C ALA A 47 -10.44 -14.27 0.91
N GLU A 48 -11.40 -15.21 0.93
CA GLU A 48 -12.30 -15.48 -0.19
C GLU A 48 -13.11 -14.24 -0.55
N ARG A 49 -13.70 -13.56 0.44
CA ARG A 49 -14.46 -12.32 0.23
C ARG A 49 -13.60 -11.20 -0.36
N LEU A 50 -12.33 -11.08 0.06
CA LEU A 50 -11.40 -10.09 -0.49
C LEU A 50 -11.04 -10.39 -1.94
N ILE A 51 -10.82 -11.66 -2.31
CA ILE A 51 -10.55 -12.08 -3.69
C ILE A 51 -11.76 -11.82 -4.58
N GLU A 52 -12.96 -12.12 -4.11
CA GLU A 52 -14.21 -11.83 -4.84
C GLU A 52 -14.38 -10.32 -5.11
N LEU A 53 -14.00 -9.47 -4.14
CA LEU A 53 -14.04 -8.01 -4.31
C LEU A 53 -12.94 -7.47 -5.23
N HIS A 54 -11.81 -8.18 -5.32
CA HIS A 54 -10.62 -7.76 -6.06
C HIS A 54 -10.23 -8.85 -7.07
N PRO A 55 -10.92 -8.97 -8.21
CA PRO A 55 -10.75 -10.09 -9.15
C PRO A 55 -9.38 -10.13 -9.84
N TRP A 56 -8.53 -9.14 -9.59
CA TRP A 56 -7.14 -9.08 -10.03
C TRP A 56 -6.16 -9.71 -9.03
N ALA A 57 -6.63 -10.19 -7.88
CA ALA A 57 -5.82 -10.84 -6.85
C ALA A 57 -6.18 -12.33 -6.76
N ASP A 58 -5.17 -13.20 -6.79
CA ASP A 58 -5.35 -14.66 -6.65
C ASP A 58 -5.16 -15.16 -5.21
N MET A 59 -4.45 -14.39 -4.37
CA MET A 59 -4.07 -14.79 -3.01
C MET A 59 -4.09 -13.61 -2.05
N VAL A 60 -4.29 -13.90 -0.75
CA VAL A 60 -4.33 -12.90 0.33
C VAL A 60 -3.30 -13.24 1.40
N ARG A 61 -2.68 -12.20 1.98
CA ARG A 61 -1.89 -12.30 3.20
C ARG A 61 -2.28 -11.18 4.15
N PHE A 62 -2.69 -11.53 5.37
CA PHE A 62 -3.03 -10.57 6.40
C PHE A 62 -1.80 -10.05 7.14
N ALA A 63 -1.89 -8.79 7.57
CA ALA A 63 -0.91 -8.10 8.41
C ALA A 63 -1.64 -7.38 9.55
N ARG A 64 -0.92 -7.03 10.62
CA ARG A 64 -1.53 -6.34 11.78
C ARG A 64 -1.69 -4.85 11.56
N THR A 65 -0.90 -4.28 10.65
CA THR A 65 -0.94 -2.85 10.32
C THR A 65 -0.75 -2.63 8.82
N GLY A 66 -1.21 -1.48 8.32
CA GLY A 66 -0.95 -1.06 6.93
C GLY A 66 0.54 -0.93 6.62
N GLY A 67 1.35 -0.59 7.62
CA GLY A 67 2.79 -0.53 7.47
C GLY A 67 3.45 -1.90 7.24
N GLU A 68 3.06 -2.91 8.01
CA GLU A 68 3.50 -4.29 7.77
C GLU A 68 3.08 -4.79 6.39
N ALA A 69 1.83 -4.52 5.98
CA ALA A 69 1.36 -4.84 4.64
C ALA A 69 2.23 -4.17 3.57
N ASN A 70 2.60 -2.90 3.77
CA ASN A 70 3.51 -2.20 2.86
C ASN A 70 4.90 -2.85 2.80
N ALA A 71 5.50 -3.19 3.95
CA ALA A 71 6.79 -3.86 3.99
C ALA A 71 6.76 -5.25 3.31
N ILE A 72 5.70 -6.03 3.53
CA ILE A 72 5.48 -7.33 2.87
C ILE A 72 5.33 -7.12 1.35
N SER A 73 4.51 -6.16 0.91
CA SER A 73 4.25 -5.91 -0.52
C SER A 73 5.53 -5.53 -1.28
N ILE A 74 6.36 -4.64 -0.73
CA ILE A 74 7.65 -4.26 -1.33
C ILE A 74 8.61 -5.45 -1.38
N ARG A 75 8.66 -6.28 -0.33
CA ARG A 75 9.53 -7.46 -0.32
C ARG A 75 9.13 -8.48 -1.39
N ILE A 76 7.83 -8.77 -1.52
CA ILE A 76 7.31 -9.67 -2.56
C ILE A 76 7.62 -9.10 -3.95
N ALA A 77 7.37 -7.81 -4.17
CA ALA A 77 7.58 -7.17 -5.47
C ALA A 77 9.07 -7.13 -5.87
N ARG A 78 9.98 -6.89 -4.94
CA ARG A 78 11.44 -7.00 -5.18
C ARG A 78 11.85 -8.44 -5.47
N ALA A 79 11.32 -9.40 -4.73
CA ALA A 79 11.61 -10.81 -4.95
C ALA A 79 11.11 -11.32 -6.32
N ALA A 80 9.97 -10.80 -6.80
CA ALA A 80 9.43 -11.10 -8.11
C ALA A 80 10.22 -10.40 -9.24
N SER A 81 10.47 -9.10 -9.12
CA SER A 81 11.17 -8.31 -10.15
C SER A 81 12.67 -8.53 -10.20
N LYS A 82 13.27 -9.06 -9.12
CA LYS A 82 14.74 -9.19 -8.92
C LYS A 82 15.49 -7.86 -8.93
N LYS A 83 14.79 -6.75 -8.69
CA LYS A 83 15.36 -5.40 -8.66
C LYS A 83 15.06 -4.72 -7.33
N ASP A 84 15.99 -3.89 -6.88
CA ASP A 84 15.91 -3.24 -5.57
C ASP A 84 15.14 -1.91 -5.58
N LYS A 85 15.14 -1.20 -6.72
CA LYS A 85 14.63 0.17 -6.80
C LYS A 85 13.11 0.23 -6.90
N VAL A 86 12.53 1.16 -6.13
CA VAL A 86 11.07 1.36 -6.03
C VAL A 86 10.72 2.79 -6.44
N ALA A 87 9.77 2.96 -7.34
CA ALA A 87 9.12 4.24 -7.60
C ALA A 87 7.86 4.36 -6.72
N ILE A 88 7.68 5.49 -6.03
CA ILE A 88 6.54 5.69 -5.13
C ILE A 88 5.77 6.98 -5.37
N CYS A 89 4.46 6.92 -5.13
CA CYS A 89 3.58 8.09 -5.07
C CYS A 89 2.63 7.99 -3.87
N GLY A 90 2.49 9.06 -3.10
CA GLY A 90 1.72 9.06 -1.85
C GLY A 90 2.52 8.59 -0.63
N TYR A 91 1.80 8.32 0.45
CA TYR A 91 2.31 8.01 1.79
C TYR A 91 2.11 6.53 2.12
N HIS A 92 3.21 5.87 2.48
CA HIS A 92 3.22 4.41 2.69
C HIS A 92 3.80 4.01 4.05
N GLY A 93 3.70 4.89 5.05
CA GLY A 93 4.11 4.63 6.43
C GLY A 93 5.49 5.21 6.78
N TRP A 94 6.16 4.59 7.75
CA TRP A 94 7.40 5.09 8.38
C TRP A 94 8.56 4.09 8.29
N HIS A 95 8.47 3.13 7.36
CA HIS A 95 9.49 2.10 7.21
C HIS A 95 10.77 2.68 6.61
N ASP A 96 11.91 2.07 6.94
CA ASP A 96 13.22 2.47 6.44
C ASP A 96 13.25 2.63 4.92
N TRP A 97 12.63 1.70 4.17
CA TRP A 97 12.58 1.80 2.71
C TRP A 97 11.83 3.06 2.26
N TYR A 98 10.71 3.42 2.88
CA TYR A 98 9.93 4.60 2.49
C TYR A 98 10.66 5.89 2.87
N LEU A 99 11.15 5.98 4.12
CA LEU A 99 11.89 7.14 4.60
C LEU A 99 13.25 7.32 3.91
N SER A 100 13.82 6.26 3.31
CA SER A 100 15.06 6.36 2.54
C SER A 100 14.96 7.29 1.33
N ALA A 101 13.76 7.60 0.84
CA ALA A 101 13.54 8.63 -0.18
C ALA A 101 14.07 10.01 0.26
N ASN A 102 14.04 10.30 1.57
CA ASN A 102 14.57 11.54 2.14
C ASN A 102 16.06 11.47 2.53
N LEU A 103 16.76 10.37 2.26
CA LEU A 103 18.23 10.31 2.41
C LEU A 103 18.98 11.04 1.27
N ALA A 104 18.29 11.35 0.18
CA ALA A 104 18.78 12.27 -0.84
C ALA A 104 18.77 13.72 -0.30
N GLU A 105 19.55 14.62 -0.90
CA GLU A 105 19.74 15.99 -0.40
C GLU A 105 18.46 16.84 -0.44
N ASP A 106 17.49 16.43 -1.24
CA ASP A 106 16.18 17.06 -1.32
C ASP A 106 15.19 16.31 -0.42
N ASP A 107 14.41 17.04 0.39
CA ASP A 107 13.26 16.55 1.17
C ASP A 107 12.17 16.03 0.22
N SER A 108 12.47 14.91 -0.42
CA SER A 108 11.79 14.40 -1.61
C SER A 108 10.37 13.92 -1.31
N LEU A 109 10.06 13.67 -0.04
CA LEU A 109 8.72 13.36 0.46
C LEU A 109 7.90 14.60 0.85
N SER A 110 8.48 15.80 0.89
CA SER A 110 7.76 17.04 1.26
C SER A 110 6.50 17.28 0.41
N GLY A 111 6.53 16.91 -0.87
CA GLY A 111 5.39 17.02 -1.79
C GLY A 111 4.40 15.86 -1.74
N HIS A 112 4.65 14.81 -0.96
CA HIS A 112 3.91 13.54 -1.06
C HIS A 112 2.75 13.40 -0.07
N LEU A 113 2.81 13.98 1.12
CA LEU A 113 1.66 14.16 2.03
C LEU A 113 2.05 14.87 3.33
N LEU A 114 3.12 14.39 3.95
CA LEU A 114 3.58 14.81 5.26
C LEU A 114 4.97 15.40 5.12
N PRO A 115 5.12 16.74 5.18
CA PRO A 115 6.44 17.36 5.18
C PRO A 115 7.17 17.08 6.50
N GLY A 116 8.51 17.21 6.49
CA GLY A 116 9.32 17.14 7.71
C GLY A 116 9.64 15.73 8.21
N LEU A 117 9.51 14.71 7.36
CA LEU A 117 9.91 13.34 7.68
C LEU A 117 11.44 13.18 7.59
N ASN A 118 12.14 13.51 8.67
CA ASN A 118 13.59 13.35 8.74
C ASN A 118 13.98 11.86 8.74
N PRO A 119 14.95 11.43 7.90
CA PRO A 119 15.37 10.03 7.80
C PRO A 119 16.33 9.62 8.93
N ASN A 120 16.23 10.24 10.11
CA ASN A 120 17.10 9.94 11.24
C ASN A 120 16.88 8.49 11.70
N GLY A 121 17.96 7.72 11.79
CA GLY A 121 17.91 6.29 12.12
C GLY A 121 17.72 5.37 10.90
N VAL A 122 17.47 5.92 9.71
CA VAL A 122 17.40 5.12 8.47
C VAL A 122 18.84 4.80 7.99
N PRO A 123 19.16 3.53 7.70
CA PRO A 123 20.48 3.15 7.19
C PRO A 123 20.87 3.88 5.90
N LYS A 124 22.05 4.51 5.89
CA LYS A 124 22.54 5.31 4.74
C LYS A 124 22.70 4.52 3.45
N ASN A 125 22.90 3.20 3.54
CA ASN A 125 23.00 2.30 2.38
C ASN A 125 21.66 2.12 1.64
N LEU A 126 20.54 2.61 2.18
CA LEU A 126 19.25 2.63 1.48
C LEU A 126 19.11 3.86 0.56
N ARG A 127 20.06 4.78 0.55
CA ARG A 127 20.06 5.94 -0.36
C ARG A 127 19.96 5.48 -1.82
N GLY A 128 19.07 6.12 -2.59
CA GLY A 128 18.88 5.81 -4.01
C GLY A 128 18.18 4.47 -4.28
N THR A 129 17.54 3.88 -3.27
CA THR A 129 16.70 2.68 -3.45
C THR A 129 15.22 3.01 -3.67
N VAL A 130 14.79 4.24 -3.36
CA VAL A 130 13.40 4.68 -3.49
C VAL A 130 13.35 6.05 -4.15
N PHE A 131 12.47 6.18 -5.14
CA PHE A 131 12.33 7.34 -6.01
C PHE A 131 10.88 7.85 -5.97
N PRO A 132 10.60 8.99 -5.33
CA PRO A 132 9.28 9.59 -5.35
C PRO A 132 8.95 10.22 -6.71
N PHE A 133 7.68 10.16 -7.10
CA PHE A 133 7.10 10.91 -8.23
C PHE A 133 5.72 11.47 -7.85
N GLN A 134 5.32 12.58 -8.48
CA GLN A 134 4.06 13.23 -8.12
C GLN A 134 2.84 12.56 -8.76
N TYR A 135 1.73 12.60 -8.02
CA TYR A 135 0.44 12.12 -8.52
C TYR A 135 0.00 12.93 -9.75
N ASN A 136 -0.63 12.28 -10.73
CA ASN A 136 -1.00 12.85 -12.04
C ASN A 136 0.19 13.34 -12.92
N ARG A 137 1.44 13.06 -12.57
CA ARG A 137 2.62 13.36 -13.41
C ARG A 137 3.23 12.09 -13.99
N PHE A 138 2.54 11.53 -14.97
CA PHE A 138 2.93 10.25 -15.57
C PHE A 138 4.33 10.31 -16.22
N GLU A 139 4.69 11.46 -16.78
CA GLU A 139 5.98 11.69 -17.43
C GLU A 139 7.16 11.55 -16.44
N GLU A 140 6.97 11.93 -15.17
CA GLU A 140 7.98 11.73 -14.12
C GLU A 140 8.20 10.24 -13.85
N LEU A 141 7.10 9.46 -13.76
CA LEU A 141 7.18 8.02 -13.60
C LEU A 141 7.86 7.35 -14.81
N GLU A 142 7.49 7.73 -16.03
CA GLU A 142 8.11 7.22 -17.25
C GLU A 142 9.62 7.50 -17.29
N SER A 143 10.02 8.73 -16.94
CA SER A 143 11.43 9.10 -16.81
C SER A 143 12.17 8.24 -15.78
N LEU A 144 11.57 8.00 -14.60
CA LEU A 144 12.16 7.13 -13.59
C LEU A 144 12.32 5.69 -14.08
N VAL A 145 11.31 5.12 -14.72
CA VAL A 145 11.38 3.74 -15.25
C VAL A 145 12.45 3.61 -16.34
N ASN A 146 12.64 4.66 -17.16
CA ASN A 146 13.63 4.65 -18.23
C ASN A 146 15.07 4.93 -17.76
N THR A 147 15.25 5.70 -16.68
CA THR A 147 16.57 6.15 -16.21
C THR A 147 17.06 5.40 -14.98
N GLN A 148 16.14 4.84 -14.19
CA GLN A 148 16.41 4.06 -13.00
C GLN A 148 16.02 2.61 -13.27
N ASP A 149 16.79 1.68 -12.71
CA ASP A 149 16.47 0.25 -12.76
C ASP A 149 15.29 -0.10 -11.82
N ILE A 150 14.13 0.52 -12.05
CA ILE A 150 12.90 0.33 -11.26
C ILE A 150 12.37 -1.09 -11.48
N GLY A 151 12.07 -1.78 -10.37
CA GLY A 151 11.35 -3.07 -10.39
C GLY A 151 9.98 -3.04 -9.74
N VAL A 152 9.68 -1.98 -8.99
CA VAL A 152 8.44 -1.88 -8.21
C VAL A 152 7.89 -0.47 -8.33
N ILE A 153 6.60 -0.36 -8.62
CA ILE A 153 5.85 0.90 -8.57
C ILE A 153 4.79 0.75 -7.48
N LYS A 154 4.76 1.65 -6.51
CA LYS A 154 3.76 1.66 -5.43
C LYS A 154 3.12 3.03 -5.33
N MET A 155 1.80 3.09 -5.52
CA MET A 155 1.07 4.34 -5.50
C MET A 155 -0.25 4.23 -4.75
N GLU A 156 -0.65 5.33 -4.11
CA GLU A 156 -2.06 5.53 -3.77
C GLU A 156 -2.84 5.85 -5.05
N VAL A 157 -3.73 4.97 -5.46
CA VAL A 157 -4.48 5.09 -6.73
C VAL A 157 -5.53 6.20 -6.73
N TRP A 158 -5.95 6.61 -5.53
CA TRP A 158 -6.92 7.66 -5.34
C TRP A 158 -6.79 8.24 -3.93
N ARG A 159 -6.85 9.56 -3.84
CA ARG A 159 -6.92 10.29 -2.56
C ARG A 159 -8.22 11.08 -2.50
N SER A 160 -8.14 12.40 -2.58
CA SER A 160 -9.26 13.33 -2.63
C SER A 160 -9.60 13.78 -4.05
N ARG A 161 -8.74 13.47 -5.04
CA ARG A 161 -8.95 13.78 -6.46
C ARG A 161 -8.67 12.53 -7.29
N GLY A 162 -9.55 12.29 -8.27
CA GLY A 162 -9.38 11.21 -9.26
C GLY A 162 -8.15 11.43 -10.14
N PRO A 163 -7.70 10.36 -10.83
CA PRO A 163 -6.68 10.51 -11.87
C PRO A 163 -7.18 11.44 -12.98
N GLU A 164 -6.30 12.32 -13.45
CA GLU A 164 -6.59 13.17 -14.62
C GLU A 164 -6.47 12.36 -15.93
N ASN A 165 -7.18 12.81 -16.98
CA ASN A 165 -7.15 12.15 -18.28
C ASN A 165 -5.71 11.99 -18.79
N GLY A 166 -5.28 10.75 -19.03
CA GLY A 166 -3.92 10.43 -19.49
C GLY A 166 -2.97 9.94 -18.40
N CYS A 167 -3.29 10.09 -17.11
CA CYS A 167 -2.55 9.44 -16.03
C CYS A 167 -2.94 7.96 -15.96
N GLY A 168 -2.10 7.07 -16.49
CA GLY A 168 -2.29 5.60 -16.42
C GLY A 168 -3.34 5.00 -17.37
N GLN A 169 -3.92 5.80 -18.28
CA GLN A 169 -4.91 5.33 -19.27
C GLN A 169 -4.35 5.21 -20.70
N ARG A 170 -3.10 5.67 -20.95
CA ARG A 170 -2.43 5.53 -22.26
C ARG A 170 -1.69 4.19 -22.32
N GLY A 171 -2.43 3.15 -22.64
CA GLY A 171 -1.95 1.76 -22.69
C GLY A 171 -2.94 0.90 -21.92
N GLY A 172 -3.68 0.06 -22.64
CA GLY A 172 -4.82 -0.67 -22.10
C GLY A 172 -4.53 -1.33 -20.75
N GLY A 173 -5.41 -1.09 -19.78
CA GLY A 173 -5.52 -1.91 -18.56
C GLY A 173 -4.89 -1.34 -17.29
N TRP A 174 -5.37 -0.20 -16.80
CA TRP A 174 -5.43 0.06 -15.34
C TRP A 174 -6.89 0.24 -14.85
N GLY A 175 -7.85 -0.09 -15.70
CA GLY A 175 -9.29 -0.17 -15.40
C GLY A 175 -9.82 -1.47 -15.97
N GLY A 176 -9.61 -2.57 -15.25
CA GLY A 176 -10.01 -3.92 -15.65
C GLY A 176 -8.82 -4.87 -15.83
N GLY A 177 -8.51 -5.64 -14.78
CA GLY A 177 -7.56 -6.78 -14.84
C GLY A 177 -6.09 -6.40 -15.02
N GLY A 178 -5.37 -6.17 -13.91
CA GLY A 178 -3.93 -5.90 -13.98
C GLY A 178 -3.30 -5.45 -12.66
N GLY A 179 -3.71 -6.05 -11.54
CA GLY A 179 -2.86 -6.08 -10.35
C GLY A 179 -1.67 -7.00 -10.62
N VAL A 180 -0.51 -6.70 -10.05
CA VAL A 180 0.76 -7.42 -10.25
C VAL A 180 0.55 -8.94 -10.10
N GLY A 181 0.36 -9.61 -11.23
CA GLY A 181 0.37 -11.07 -11.33
C GLY A 181 1.82 -11.52 -11.23
N VAL A 182 2.16 -12.19 -10.14
CA VAL A 182 3.38 -12.98 -10.07
C VAL A 182 3.17 -14.14 -11.04
N GLY A 183 3.74 -14.03 -12.24
CA GLY A 183 3.71 -15.12 -13.22
C GLY A 183 4.29 -16.38 -12.60
N GLY A 184 3.42 -17.35 -12.29
CA GLY A 184 3.79 -18.70 -11.95
C GLY A 184 4.44 -19.37 -13.16
N GLY A 185 5.77 -19.36 -13.22
CA GLY A 185 6.52 -20.26 -14.08
C GLY A 185 6.41 -21.66 -13.49
N GLY A 186 5.73 -22.55 -14.21
CA GLY A 186 5.62 -23.96 -13.86
C GLY A 186 6.99 -24.63 -13.78
N GLY A 187 7.12 -25.50 -12.79
CA GLY A 187 8.12 -26.53 -12.61
C GLY A 187 7.50 -27.68 -11.83
#